data_AF-A0AAE0MCI9-F1
#
_entry.id   AF-A0AAE0MCI9-F1
#
_cell.length_a   1.000
_cell.length_b   1.000
_cell.length_c   1.000
_cell.angle_alpha   90.00
_cell.angle_beta   90.00
_cell.angle_gamma   90.00
#
_symmetry.space_group_name_H-M   'P 1'
#
loop_
_entity.id
_entity.type
_entity.pdbx_description
1 polymer ?
#
loop_
_entity_poly.entity_id
_entity_poly.type
_entity_poly.pdbx_seq_one_letter_code
_entity_poly.pdbx_strand_id
1 'polypeptide(L)'
;MNYTQKSYKDWVESQLQTNPCITGLAEHLGCGLGTASTIVALDYPQSGHPAPTPLTVAEADLTKLISTTSTIHGRILLVENIRPHLISLLGEILDVDPIFFAGHVTTDFKDFEKAPPPPSLALFPSQIARKGYLHLHYQQVLDLGSADPFQSSSYSLKSDSNVPRNVRRLPHLSGRQLALVRACCSILVRNVKGSWIFDPAVKTVIETLRPGGRKAYPSMLLHGGFEDFMPSVSFASFTSVTTDRSWDKKSILSSLIHYFCNQPPGFIASEPSILSFGYYPIRIVLAEWILYTHLMSRYFKYYENTLYDIENRLHDSDIIDLQRWRRRSMQSQHKLILLSEFVDYWLPQEADKQPWNLTLKDIKHVLSQLEHYNRSLEHMIPVATSIVQLLDSRRSILDATNVSRLTFIALVFVPLS
;
A
#
# COMPACT_ATOMS: atom_id res chain seq x y z
N MET A 1 16.73 4.61 -45.14
CA MET A 1 16.99 4.24 -43.74
C MET A 1 15.65 4.21 -43.03
N ASN A 2 15.09 3.02 -42.76
CA ASN A 2 13.88 2.89 -41.96
C ASN A 2 14.25 3.18 -40.52
N TYR A 3 13.90 4.38 -40.02
CA TYR A 3 13.95 4.65 -38.59
C TYR A 3 12.92 3.74 -37.92
N THR A 4 13.37 2.66 -37.27
CA THR A 4 12.55 1.91 -36.34
C THR A 4 12.09 2.88 -35.26
N GLN A 5 10.78 3.07 -35.15
CA GLN A 5 10.18 3.93 -34.14
C GLN A 5 10.57 3.38 -32.77
N LYS A 6 11.34 4.17 -31.99
CA LYS A 6 11.77 3.78 -30.64
C LYS A 6 10.55 3.79 -29.73
N SER A 7 10.36 2.68 -29.01
CA SER A 7 9.28 2.50 -28.04
C SER A 7 9.66 3.05 -26.67
N TYR A 8 8.67 3.20 -25.78
CA TYR A 8 8.92 3.53 -24.38
C TYR A 8 9.77 2.49 -23.67
N LYS A 9 9.62 1.21 -24.05
CA LYS A 9 10.44 0.14 -23.51
C LYS A 9 11.93 0.35 -23.85
N ASP A 10 12.23 0.72 -25.09
CA ASP A 10 13.60 1.04 -25.52
C ASP A 10 14.15 2.24 -24.73
N TRP A 11 13.30 3.22 -24.42
CA TRP A 11 13.69 4.36 -23.59
C TRP A 11 14.00 3.93 -22.15
N VAL A 12 13.15 3.11 -21.52
CA VAL A 12 13.40 2.55 -20.18
C VAL A 12 14.71 1.77 -20.16
N GLU A 13 14.96 0.91 -21.14
CA GLU A 13 16.19 0.13 -21.24
C GLU A 13 17.43 1.03 -21.36
N SER A 14 17.34 2.12 -22.14
CA SER A 14 18.44 3.09 -22.26
C SER A 14 18.76 3.81 -20.95
N GLN A 15 17.77 3.98 -20.07
CA GLN A 15 17.92 4.68 -18.78
C GLN A 15 18.45 3.79 -17.65
N LEU A 16 18.53 2.47 -17.84
CA LEU A 16 19.01 1.55 -16.80
C LEU A 16 20.45 1.82 -16.37
N GLN A 17 21.29 2.29 -17.29
CA GLN A 17 22.70 2.58 -17.00
C GLN A 17 22.87 3.77 -16.05
N THR A 18 22.01 4.77 -16.16
CA THR A 18 22.07 6.00 -15.34
C THR A 18 21.16 5.93 -14.12
N ASN A 19 20.05 5.18 -14.20
CA ASN A 19 19.02 5.08 -13.17
C ASN A 19 18.75 3.61 -12.82
N PRO A 20 19.62 2.92 -12.07
CA PRO A 20 19.45 1.50 -11.79
C PRO A 20 18.16 1.17 -11.02
N CYS A 21 17.59 2.15 -10.30
CA CYS A 21 16.32 2.00 -9.57
C CYS A 21 15.10 1.70 -10.46
N ILE A 22 15.21 1.80 -11.79
CA ILE A 22 14.14 1.45 -12.73
C ILE A 22 14.21 -0.02 -13.21
N THR A 23 15.15 -0.82 -12.73
CA THR A 23 15.32 -2.23 -13.13
C THR A 23 14.02 -3.03 -12.99
N GLY A 24 13.30 -2.85 -11.88
CA GLY A 24 12.01 -3.53 -11.67
C GLY A 24 10.93 -3.13 -12.67
N LEU A 25 10.98 -1.92 -13.23
CA LEU A 25 10.09 -1.51 -14.32
C LEU A 25 10.45 -2.23 -15.62
N ALA A 26 11.74 -2.29 -15.98
CA ALA A 26 12.19 -2.96 -17.19
C ALA A 26 11.79 -4.44 -17.19
N GLU A 27 11.98 -5.13 -16.07
CA GLU A 27 11.52 -6.53 -15.88
C GLU A 27 10.00 -6.65 -16.05
N HIS A 28 9.24 -5.74 -15.44
CA HIS A 28 7.79 -5.76 -15.51
C HIS A 28 7.24 -5.50 -16.92
N LEU A 29 7.88 -4.62 -17.69
CA LEU A 29 7.55 -4.39 -19.11
C LEU A 29 7.86 -5.61 -20.00
N GLY A 30 8.69 -6.53 -19.53
CA GLY A 30 8.95 -7.83 -20.17
C GLY A 30 7.89 -8.90 -19.89
N CYS A 31 6.98 -8.68 -18.93
CA CYS A 31 5.96 -9.66 -18.56
C CYS A 31 4.81 -9.72 -19.59
N GLY A 32 4.19 -10.90 -19.72
CA GLY A 32 3.08 -11.16 -20.65
C GLY A 32 1.76 -10.45 -20.27
N LEU A 33 0.73 -10.65 -21.12
CA LEU A 33 -0.59 -10.05 -20.94
C LEU A 33 -1.22 -10.48 -19.60
N GLY A 34 -1.45 -9.50 -18.73
CA GLY A 34 -2.18 -9.68 -17.48
C GLY A 34 -3.70 -9.49 -17.63
N THR A 35 -4.39 -9.43 -16.49
CA THR A 35 -5.82 -9.13 -16.40
C THR A 35 -6.17 -7.73 -16.92
N ALA A 36 -7.40 -7.57 -17.42
CA ALA A 36 -8.16 -6.31 -17.48
C ALA A 36 -7.59 -5.09 -16.72
N SER A 37 -7.04 -4.05 -17.35
CA SER A 37 -6.92 -2.74 -16.65
C SER A 37 -8.29 -2.06 -16.69
N THR A 38 -8.71 -1.42 -15.59
CA THR A 38 -9.91 -0.58 -15.59
C THR A 38 -9.50 0.86 -15.80
N ILE A 39 -10.05 1.54 -16.81
CA ILE A 39 -9.73 2.93 -17.10
C ILE A 39 -11.00 3.76 -17.06
N VAL A 40 -11.00 4.83 -16.27
CA VAL A 40 -12.10 5.79 -16.17
C VAL A 40 -11.58 7.19 -16.43
N ALA A 41 -12.23 7.90 -17.33
CA ALA A 41 -12.00 9.33 -17.58
C ALA A 41 -13.09 10.17 -16.93
N LEU A 42 -12.69 11.31 -16.35
CA LEU A 42 -13.57 12.35 -15.82
C LEU A 42 -13.26 13.64 -16.57
N ASP A 43 -14.16 14.03 -17.46
CA ASP A 43 -14.01 15.24 -18.27
C ASP A 43 -14.72 16.42 -17.60
N TYR A 44 -14.00 17.50 -17.36
CA TYR A 44 -14.55 18.75 -16.83
C TYR A 44 -14.91 19.69 -17.98
N PRO A 45 -16.21 19.91 -18.27
CA PRO A 45 -16.65 20.73 -19.39
C PRO A 45 -16.38 22.22 -19.16
N GLN A 46 -16.27 22.97 -20.27
CA GLN A 46 -16.08 24.43 -20.21
C GLN A 46 -17.33 25.21 -19.74
N SER A 47 -18.52 24.65 -19.97
CA SER A 47 -19.80 25.24 -19.59
C SER A 47 -20.11 24.97 -18.11
N GLY A 48 -20.38 26.03 -17.34
CA GLY A 48 -20.62 25.97 -15.91
C GLY A 48 -21.67 24.93 -15.51
N HIS A 49 -21.21 23.94 -14.74
CA HIS A 49 -21.97 22.90 -14.01
C HIS A 49 -22.78 21.92 -14.87
N PRO A 50 -22.19 20.74 -15.10
CA PRO A 50 -22.38 19.65 -14.13
C PRO A 50 -21.07 19.11 -13.54
N ALA A 51 -21.19 18.33 -12.47
CA ALA A 51 -20.12 17.45 -12.00
C ALA A 51 -19.60 16.58 -13.16
N PRO A 52 -18.31 16.22 -13.20
CA PRO A 52 -17.77 15.36 -14.24
C PRO A 52 -18.53 14.04 -14.26
N THR A 53 -18.86 13.54 -15.45
CA THR A 53 -19.48 12.22 -15.61
C THR A 53 -18.38 11.18 -15.83
N PRO A 54 -18.36 10.08 -15.06
CA PRO A 54 -17.37 9.02 -15.25
C PRO A 54 -17.64 8.28 -16.56
N LEU A 55 -16.64 8.27 -17.44
CA LEU A 55 -16.63 7.51 -18.70
C LEU A 55 -15.64 6.36 -18.58
N THR A 56 -16.11 5.12 -18.72
CA THR A 56 -15.20 3.97 -18.83
C THR A 56 -14.59 3.94 -20.23
N VAL A 57 -13.26 3.78 -20.31
CA VAL A 57 -12.49 3.90 -21.55
C VAL A 57 -11.83 2.57 -21.86
N ALA A 58 -11.93 2.11 -23.11
CA ALA A 58 -11.17 0.96 -23.58
C ALA A 58 -9.72 1.36 -23.89
N GLU A 59 -8.75 0.47 -23.64
CA GLU A 59 -7.32 0.73 -23.91
C GLU A 59 -7.07 1.17 -25.37
N ALA A 60 -7.82 0.60 -26.34
CA ALA A 60 -7.69 0.95 -27.76
C ALA A 60 -8.14 2.38 -28.09
N ASP A 61 -9.05 2.96 -27.30
CA ASP A 61 -9.59 4.30 -27.54
C ASP A 61 -8.78 5.39 -26.84
N LEU A 62 -7.79 5.02 -26.03
CA LEU A 62 -7.05 5.94 -25.16
C LEU A 62 -6.27 7.01 -25.94
N THR A 63 -5.60 6.61 -27.03
CA THR A 63 -4.87 7.56 -27.90
C THR A 63 -5.82 8.59 -28.51
N LYS A 64 -6.98 8.12 -28.98
CA LYS A 64 -8.02 9.00 -29.55
C LYS A 64 -8.58 9.93 -28.48
N LEU A 65 -8.87 9.41 -27.30
CA LEU A 65 -9.37 10.20 -26.18
C LEU A 65 -8.39 11.32 -25.84
N ILE A 66 -7.12 11.00 -25.62
CA ILE A 66 -6.08 11.99 -25.28
C ILE A 66 -5.94 13.05 -26.39
N SER A 67 -6.04 12.66 -27.66
CA SER A 67 -5.96 13.60 -28.78
C SER A 67 -7.19 14.53 -28.92
N THR A 68 -8.33 14.18 -28.33
CA THR A 68 -9.59 14.93 -28.46
C THR A 68 -9.72 15.97 -27.34
N THR A 69 -9.50 17.26 -27.65
CA THR A 69 -9.33 18.31 -26.61
C THR A 69 -10.19 19.57 -26.77
N SER A 70 -11.15 19.64 -27.68
CA SER A 70 -11.72 20.93 -28.11
C SER A 70 -12.74 21.58 -27.15
N THR A 71 -13.24 20.89 -26.11
CA THR A 71 -14.39 21.38 -25.30
C THR A 71 -14.25 21.23 -23.78
N ILE A 72 -13.09 20.85 -23.25
CA ILE A 72 -12.88 20.56 -21.81
C ILE A 72 -11.86 21.51 -21.17
N HIS A 73 -12.06 21.82 -19.89
CA HIS A 73 -11.08 22.53 -19.05
C HIS A 73 -9.95 21.61 -18.61
N GLY A 74 -10.27 20.36 -18.30
CA GLY A 74 -9.31 19.34 -17.91
C GLY A 74 -9.93 17.95 -17.90
N ARG A 75 -9.06 16.94 -17.91
CA ARG A 75 -9.43 15.52 -17.83
C ARG A 75 -8.72 14.86 -16.67
N ILE A 76 -9.41 14.04 -15.89
CA ILE A 76 -8.76 13.12 -14.95
C ILE A 76 -8.84 11.72 -15.53
N LEU A 77 -7.72 11.00 -15.63
CA LEU A 77 -7.74 9.56 -15.89
C LEU A 77 -7.43 8.81 -14.60
N LEU A 78 -8.32 7.90 -14.25
CA LEU A 78 -8.14 6.96 -13.16
C LEU A 78 -7.91 5.57 -13.76
N VAL A 79 -6.80 4.94 -13.40
CA VAL A 79 -6.40 3.63 -13.92
C VAL A 79 -6.24 2.67 -12.75
N GLU A 80 -7.03 1.61 -12.77
CA GLU A 80 -6.91 0.52 -11.80
C GLU A 80 -6.27 -0.71 -12.43
N ASN A 81 -5.39 -1.37 -11.68
CA ASN A 81 -4.75 -2.63 -12.06
C ASN A 81 -4.00 -2.54 -13.41
N ILE A 82 -3.12 -1.54 -13.54
CA ILE A 82 -2.43 -1.25 -14.81
C ILE A 82 -1.61 -2.43 -15.34
N ARG A 83 -1.75 -2.74 -16.63
CA ARG A 83 -0.96 -3.74 -17.35
C ARG A 83 0.36 -3.18 -17.90
N PRO A 84 1.38 -4.03 -18.12
CA PRO A 84 2.66 -3.61 -18.74
C PRO A 84 2.50 -2.85 -20.06
N HIS A 85 1.62 -3.33 -20.95
CA HIS A 85 1.36 -2.68 -22.23
C HIS A 85 0.79 -1.26 -22.06
N LEU A 86 -0.13 -1.06 -21.12
CA LEU A 86 -0.72 0.24 -20.83
C LEU A 86 0.30 1.21 -20.22
N ILE A 87 1.27 0.72 -19.45
CA ILE A 87 2.41 1.53 -18.97
C ILE A 87 3.20 2.07 -20.16
N SER A 88 3.58 1.21 -21.10
CA SER A 88 4.29 1.64 -22.31
C SER A 88 3.48 2.66 -23.09
N LEU A 89 2.20 2.37 -23.37
CA LEU A 89 1.33 3.26 -24.14
C LEU A 89 1.18 4.65 -23.49
N LEU A 90 0.90 4.70 -22.19
CA LEU A 90 0.79 5.96 -21.45
C LEU A 90 2.13 6.69 -21.37
N GLY A 91 3.21 5.95 -21.19
CA GLY A 91 4.56 6.48 -21.20
C GLY A 91 4.91 7.19 -22.51
N GLU A 92 4.54 6.61 -23.66
CA GLU A 92 4.76 7.19 -24.99
C GLU A 92 3.86 8.41 -25.22
N ILE A 93 2.56 8.29 -24.95
CA ILE A 93 1.60 9.36 -25.29
C ILE A 93 1.81 10.60 -24.42
N LEU A 94 2.20 10.41 -23.15
CA LEU A 94 2.27 11.48 -22.15
C LEU A 94 3.68 11.87 -21.75
N ASP A 95 4.71 11.27 -22.37
CA ASP A 95 6.13 11.52 -22.07
C ASP A 95 6.43 11.38 -20.56
N VAL A 96 6.03 10.25 -19.99
CA VAL A 96 6.13 10.01 -18.53
C VAL A 96 7.53 9.53 -18.17
N ASP A 97 8.20 10.21 -17.24
CA ASP A 97 9.50 9.78 -16.69
C ASP A 97 9.41 8.31 -16.16
N PRO A 98 10.27 7.38 -16.62
CA PRO A 98 10.31 5.99 -16.14
C PRO A 98 10.38 5.83 -14.64
N ILE A 99 10.98 6.81 -13.93
CA ILE A 99 11.08 6.78 -12.47
C ILE A 99 9.68 6.76 -11.83
N PHE A 100 8.69 7.42 -12.43
CA PHE A 100 7.30 7.39 -11.96
C PHE A 100 6.73 5.95 -11.98
N PHE A 101 6.77 5.27 -13.12
CA PHE A 101 6.25 3.90 -13.18
C PHE A 101 7.10 2.93 -12.37
N ALA A 102 8.41 3.14 -12.27
CA ALA A 102 9.27 2.36 -11.39
C ALA A 102 8.85 2.50 -9.92
N GLY A 103 8.49 3.70 -9.47
CA GLY A 103 7.93 3.95 -8.14
C GLY A 103 6.59 3.24 -7.91
N HIS A 104 5.75 3.15 -8.93
CA HIS A 104 4.48 2.44 -8.85
C HIS A 104 4.65 0.90 -8.81
N VAL A 105 5.51 0.36 -9.68
CA VAL A 105 5.65 -1.09 -9.94
C VAL A 105 6.56 -1.76 -8.91
N THR A 106 7.66 -1.12 -8.53
CA THR A 106 8.71 -1.74 -7.71
C THR A 106 8.31 -1.69 -6.24
N THR A 107 7.83 -2.82 -5.71
CA THR A 107 7.24 -2.92 -4.36
C THR A 107 8.00 -3.79 -3.39
N ASP A 108 8.94 -4.56 -3.90
CA ASP A 108 9.80 -5.45 -3.12
C ASP A 108 11.22 -4.93 -3.14
N PHE A 109 11.89 -5.10 -2.02
CA PHE A 109 13.26 -4.65 -1.79
C PHE A 109 13.96 -5.72 -0.95
N LYS A 110 14.03 -6.93 -1.53
CA LYS A 110 14.81 -8.02 -0.96
C LYS A 110 16.20 -7.98 -1.56
N ASP A 111 17.19 -8.25 -0.72
CA ASP A 111 18.58 -8.40 -1.10
C ASP A 111 19.15 -7.14 -1.79
N PHE A 112 19.40 -6.10 -0.99
CA PHE A 112 20.12 -4.88 -1.43
C PHE A 112 21.46 -5.21 -2.10
N GLU A 113 22.03 -6.36 -1.75
CA GLU A 113 23.25 -6.91 -2.32
C GLU A 113 23.08 -7.40 -3.76
N LYS A 114 21.84 -7.66 -4.21
CA LYS A 114 21.54 -8.27 -5.52
C LYS A 114 20.71 -7.38 -6.43
N ALA A 115 19.96 -6.43 -5.89
CA ALA A 115 19.08 -5.57 -6.66
C ALA A 115 19.13 -4.12 -6.17
N PRO A 116 19.02 -3.14 -7.09
CA PRO A 116 19.00 -1.73 -6.72
C PRO A 116 17.72 -1.38 -5.94
N PRO A 117 17.78 -0.40 -5.02
CA PRO A 117 16.60 0.05 -4.30
C PRO A 117 15.55 0.68 -5.22
N PRO A 118 14.26 0.61 -4.85
CA PRO A 118 13.21 1.35 -5.54
C PRO A 118 13.43 2.88 -5.43
N PRO A 119 12.82 3.68 -6.32
CA PRO A 119 13.00 5.14 -6.34
C PRO A 119 12.77 5.83 -4.99
N SER A 120 11.81 5.35 -4.19
CA SER A 120 11.48 5.91 -2.87
C SER A 120 12.60 5.76 -1.82
N LEU A 121 13.55 4.84 -2.04
CA LEU A 121 14.73 4.64 -1.19
C LEU A 121 16.02 5.07 -1.87
N ALA A 122 16.05 5.11 -3.21
CA ALA A 122 17.22 5.48 -4.00
C ALA A 122 17.41 7.01 -4.14
N LEU A 123 16.32 7.77 -4.07
CA LEU A 123 16.32 9.22 -4.32
C LEU A 123 16.10 10.00 -3.03
N PHE A 124 16.67 11.21 -2.96
CA PHE A 124 16.45 12.10 -1.83
C PHE A 124 14.99 12.58 -1.77
N PRO A 125 14.42 12.81 -0.57
CA PRO A 125 13.05 13.35 -0.43
C PRO A 125 12.83 14.64 -1.24
N SER A 126 13.82 15.53 -1.25
CA SER A 126 13.76 16.79 -2.01
C SER A 126 13.78 16.58 -3.53
N GLN A 127 14.44 15.52 -4.02
CA GLN A 127 14.42 15.16 -5.44
C GLN A 127 13.05 14.60 -5.83
N ILE A 128 12.48 13.72 -4.99
CA ILE A 128 11.15 13.14 -5.20
C ILE A 128 10.10 14.25 -5.24
N ALA A 129 10.13 15.19 -4.28
CA ALA A 129 9.17 16.28 -4.21
C ALA A 129 9.16 17.18 -5.46
N ARG A 130 10.33 17.43 -6.05
CA ARG A 130 10.50 18.28 -7.24
C ARG A 130 10.00 17.66 -8.54
N LYS A 131 9.80 16.34 -8.60
CA LYS A 131 9.50 15.61 -9.85
C LYS A 131 8.07 15.82 -10.38
N GLY A 132 7.18 16.46 -9.63
CA GLY A 132 5.82 16.77 -10.09
C GLY A 132 4.88 15.55 -10.12
N TYR A 133 5.18 14.52 -9.34
CA TYR A 133 4.31 13.36 -9.11
C TYR A 133 4.43 12.88 -7.67
N LEU A 134 3.46 12.09 -7.21
CA LEU A 134 3.40 11.56 -5.85
C LEU A 134 3.09 10.06 -5.85
N HIS A 135 3.85 9.27 -5.09
CA HIS A 135 3.53 7.88 -4.78
C HIS A 135 3.13 7.74 -3.32
N LEU A 136 1.85 7.47 -3.09
CA LEU A 136 1.30 7.19 -1.78
C LEU A 136 1.43 5.70 -1.49
N HIS A 137 2.56 5.29 -0.89
CA HIS A 137 2.72 3.92 -0.40
C HIS A 137 2.14 3.79 1.01
N TYR A 138 1.30 2.78 1.23
CA TYR A 138 0.65 2.59 2.54
C TYR A 138 0.44 1.11 2.87
N GLN A 139 -0.02 0.86 4.09
CA GLN A 139 -0.42 -0.48 4.55
C GLN A 139 -1.94 -0.49 4.62
N GLN A 140 -2.57 -1.26 3.75
CA GLN A 140 -4.02 -1.45 3.82
C GLN A 140 -4.33 -2.71 4.63
N VAL A 141 -5.33 -2.61 5.49
CA VAL A 141 -5.74 -3.71 6.37
C VAL A 141 -6.81 -4.54 5.68
N LEU A 142 -6.47 -5.80 5.43
CA LEU A 142 -7.37 -6.79 4.82
C LEU A 142 -7.89 -7.75 5.88
N ASP A 143 -9.16 -8.10 5.73
CA ASP A 143 -9.80 -9.21 6.41
C ASP A 143 -9.95 -10.39 5.44
N LEU A 144 -9.34 -11.52 5.80
CA LEU A 144 -9.36 -12.76 5.01
C LEU A 144 -10.38 -13.79 5.53
N GLY A 145 -11.21 -13.42 6.52
CA GLY A 145 -12.23 -14.27 7.10
C GLY A 145 -11.70 -15.16 8.25
N SER A 146 -12.19 -16.40 8.32
CA SER A 146 -11.78 -17.36 9.36
C SER A 146 -10.29 -17.66 9.28
N ALA A 147 -9.66 -17.91 10.43
CA ALA A 147 -8.27 -18.34 10.52
C ALA A 147 -8.03 -19.81 10.12
N ASP A 148 -9.06 -20.66 10.16
CA ASP A 148 -8.93 -22.11 9.92
C ASP A 148 -8.25 -22.46 8.59
N PRO A 149 -8.56 -21.81 7.45
CA PRO A 149 -7.94 -22.12 6.16
C PRO A 149 -6.45 -21.78 6.07
N PHE A 150 -5.90 -21.09 7.08
CA PHE A 150 -4.56 -20.50 7.07
C PHE A 150 -3.58 -21.13 8.07
N GLN A 151 -3.98 -22.19 8.78
CA GLN A 151 -3.13 -22.85 9.78
C GLN A 151 -1.78 -23.31 9.20
N SER A 152 -1.76 -23.80 7.96
CA SER A 152 -0.56 -24.25 7.24
C SER A 152 -0.08 -23.30 6.14
N SER A 153 -0.69 -22.12 6.03
CA SER A 153 -0.36 -21.16 4.96
C SER A 153 0.93 -20.40 5.23
N SER A 154 1.57 -19.92 4.18
CA SER A 154 2.73 -19.04 4.29
C SER A 154 2.38 -17.69 4.93
N TYR A 155 3.32 -17.13 5.69
CA TYR A 155 3.25 -15.75 6.19
C TYR A 155 3.18 -14.72 5.03
N SER A 156 3.85 -15.03 3.92
CA SER A 156 4.02 -14.14 2.77
C SER A 156 3.13 -14.56 1.62
N LEU A 157 2.13 -13.74 1.31
CA LEU A 157 1.21 -13.91 0.19
C LEU A 157 1.38 -12.76 -0.82
N LYS A 158 0.69 -12.84 -1.96
CA LYS A 158 0.68 -11.79 -3.00
C LYS A 158 -0.75 -11.41 -3.38
N SER A 159 -0.99 -10.20 -3.87
CA SER A 159 -2.27 -9.86 -4.52
C SER A 159 -2.36 -10.49 -5.91
N ASP A 160 -3.58 -10.60 -6.43
CA ASP A 160 -3.90 -11.07 -7.79
C ASP A 160 -3.77 -10.00 -8.89
N SER A 161 -3.25 -8.82 -8.56
CA SER A 161 -3.10 -7.69 -9.46
C SER A 161 -1.93 -7.85 -10.43
N ASN A 162 -2.01 -7.17 -11.59
CA ASN A 162 -0.98 -7.09 -12.61
C ASN A 162 0.36 -6.60 -12.07
N VAL A 163 0.32 -5.71 -11.07
CA VAL A 163 1.47 -5.37 -10.22
C VAL A 163 1.30 -6.08 -8.87
N PRO A 164 1.89 -7.27 -8.66
CA PRO A 164 1.63 -8.07 -7.46
C PRO A 164 2.18 -7.39 -6.20
N ARG A 165 1.30 -7.11 -5.24
CA ARG A 165 1.63 -6.48 -3.97
C ARG A 165 1.90 -7.53 -2.90
N ASN A 166 2.87 -7.26 -2.04
CA ASN A 166 3.16 -8.13 -0.90
C ASN A 166 2.02 -8.05 0.13
N VAL A 167 1.44 -9.21 0.47
CA VAL A 167 0.42 -9.37 1.49
C VAL A 167 1.04 -10.15 2.66
N ARG A 168 1.02 -9.58 3.85
CA ARG A 168 1.61 -10.18 5.07
C ARG A 168 0.50 -10.57 6.02
N ARG A 169 0.35 -11.86 6.29
CA ARG A 169 -0.58 -12.33 7.31
C ARG A 169 -0.14 -11.82 8.69
N LEU A 170 -1.10 -11.56 9.54
CA LEU A 170 -0.87 -11.28 10.95
C LEU A 170 -1.30 -12.50 11.78
N PRO A 171 -0.78 -12.68 13.00
CA PRO A 171 -1.26 -13.72 13.90
C PRO A 171 -2.77 -13.61 14.09
N HIS A 172 -3.49 -14.73 14.03
CA HIS A 172 -4.94 -14.67 14.14
C HIS A 172 -5.35 -14.22 15.55
N LEU A 173 -6.27 -13.27 15.63
CA LEU A 173 -6.86 -12.84 16.89
C LEU A 173 -8.36 -13.05 16.80
N SER A 174 -8.97 -13.62 17.84
CA SER A 174 -10.42 -13.87 17.89
C SER A 174 -10.94 -14.70 16.71
N GLY A 175 -10.17 -15.69 16.25
CA GLY A 175 -10.54 -16.59 15.15
C GLY A 175 -10.53 -15.97 13.75
N ARG A 176 -10.10 -14.71 13.60
CA ARG A 176 -10.02 -14.03 12.30
C ARG A 176 -8.60 -13.95 11.76
N GLN A 177 -8.45 -14.13 10.46
CA GLN A 177 -7.19 -13.92 9.76
C GLN A 177 -7.14 -12.52 9.14
N LEU A 178 -6.36 -11.62 9.76
CA LEU A 178 -6.07 -10.32 9.19
C LEU A 178 -4.76 -10.34 8.40
N ALA A 179 -4.62 -9.45 7.44
CA ALA A 179 -3.40 -9.26 6.67
C ALA A 179 -3.16 -7.78 6.36
N LEU A 180 -1.91 -7.47 6.05
CA LEU A 180 -1.48 -6.15 5.60
C LEU A 180 -1.00 -6.25 4.16
N VAL A 181 -1.62 -5.49 3.26
CA VAL A 181 -1.14 -5.36 1.89
C VAL A 181 -0.36 -4.07 1.71
N ARG A 182 0.80 -4.18 1.05
CA ARG A 182 1.61 -3.03 0.64
C ARG A 182 1.02 -2.38 -0.61
N ALA A 183 0.03 -1.52 -0.43
CA ALA A 183 -0.66 -0.82 -1.51
C ALA A 183 0.09 0.46 -1.93
N CYS A 184 -0.27 0.98 -3.11
CA CYS A 184 0.32 2.20 -3.67
C CYS A 184 -0.68 2.92 -4.59
N CYS A 185 -1.02 4.15 -4.25
CA CYS A 185 -1.75 5.05 -5.13
C CYS A 185 -0.76 6.06 -5.72
N SER A 186 -0.68 6.17 -7.05
CA SER A 186 0.30 7.03 -7.73
C SER A 186 -0.38 8.13 -8.52
N ILE A 187 0.12 9.35 -8.38
CA ILE A 187 -0.53 10.58 -8.84
C ILE A 187 0.45 11.32 -9.72
N LEU A 188 0.00 11.72 -10.91
CA LEU A 188 0.78 12.51 -11.85
C LEU A 188 -0.09 13.64 -12.39
N VAL A 189 0.39 14.87 -12.34
CA VAL A 189 -0.27 16.03 -12.97
C VAL A 189 0.55 16.45 -14.17
N ARG A 190 -0.10 16.58 -15.33
CA ARG A 190 0.56 17.05 -16.56
C ARG A 190 -0.29 18.11 -17.25
N ASN A 191 0.37 19.14 -17.75
CA ASN A 191 -0.26 20.26 -18.46
C ASN A 191 -0.78 19.90 -19.86
N VAL A 192 -0.74 18.62 -20.26
CA VAL A 192 -1.36 18.12 -21.51
C VAL A 192 -2.89 17.98 -21.35
N LYS A 193 -3.51 18.90 -20.59
CA LYS A 193 -4.94 18.92 -20.21
C LYS A 193 -5.41 17.67 -19.46
N GLY A 194 -4.56 17.05 -18.63
CA GLY A 194 -5.07 16.03 -17.73
C GLY A 194 -4.18 15.55 -16.58
N SER A 195 -4.83 15.06 -15.54
CA SER A 195 -4.24 14.55 -14.30
C SER A 195 -4.56 13.06 -14.14
N TRP A 196 -3.65 12.28 -13.57
CA TRP A 196 -3.67 10.82 -13.66
C TRP A 196 -3.50 10.20 -12.28
N ILE A 197 -4.32 9.20 -11.94
CA ILE A 197 -4.18 8.40 -10.72
C ILE A 197 -4.17 6.92 -11.06
N PHE A 198 -3.15 6.21 -10.57
CA PHE A 198 -2.99 4.77 -10.74
C PHE A 198 -3.15 4.06 -9.40
N ASP A 199 -3.99 3.03 -9.36
CA ASP A 199 -4.23 2.22 -8.15
C ASP A 199 -4.30 0.72 -8.45
N PRO A 200 -3.67 -0.16 -7.66
CA PRO A 200 -3.89 -1.59 -7.74
C PRO A 200 -5.03 -2.00 -6.80
N ALA A 201 -6.24 -2.26 -7.32
CA ALA A 201 -7.24 -2.93 -6.50
C ALA A 201 -6.78 -4.34 -6.12
N VAL A 202 -6.98 -4.69 -4.84
CA VAL A 202 -6.68 -6.02 -4.30
C VAL A 202 -8.00 -6.69 -3.95
N LYS A 203 -8.51 -7.53 -4.84
CA LYS A 203 -9.76 -8.27 -4.64
C LYS A 203 -9.50 -9.68 -4.11
N THR A 204 -8.38 -10.28 -4.52
CA THR A 204 -7.98 -11.62 -4.11
C THR A 204 -6.54 -11.65 -3.62
N VAL A 205 -6.29 -12.49 -2.62
CA VAL A 205 -4.93 -12.81 -2.15
C VAL A 205 -4.55 -14.21 -2.62
N ILE A 206 -3.39 -14.32 -3.26
CA ILE A 206 -2.84 -15.54 -3.84
C ILE A 206 -1.70 -16.06 -2.97
N GLU A 207 -1.80 -17.35 -2.65
CA GLU A 207 -0.70 -18.17 -2.14
C GLU A 207 -0.15 -19.05 -3.28
N THR A 208 1.15 -18.95 -3.51
CA THR A 208 1.85 -19.83 -4.46
C THR A 208 2.40 -21.03 -3.69
N LEU A 209 1.84 -22.21 -3.94
CA LEU A 209 2.23 -23.48 -3.35
C LEU A 209 3.27 -24.16 -4.23
N ARG A 210 4.25 -24.84 -3.63
CA ARG A 210 5.12 -25.78 -4.35
C ARG A 210 4.44 -27.16 -4.33
N PRO A 211 4.39 -27.92 -5.45
CA PRO A 211 5.02 -27.71 -6.76
C PRO A 211 4.04 -27.13 -7.81
N GLY A 212 3.67 -25.84 -7.70
CA GLY A 212 2.94 -25.09 -8.74
C GLY A 212 1.45 -24.84 -8.48
N GLY A 213 0.92 -25.30 -7.35
CA GLY A 213 -0.45 -25.01 -6.95
C GLY A 213 -0.65 -23.52 -6.62
N ARG A 214 -1.85 -22.99 -6.86
CA ARG A 214 -2.25 -21.66 -6.39
C ARG A 214 -3.49 -21.79 -5.52
N LYS A 215 -3.48 -21.18 -4.34
CA LYS A 215 -4.66 -21.05 -3.50
C LYS A 215 -5.05 -19.58 -3.42
N ALA A 216 -6.30 -19.31 -3.75
CA ALA A 216 -6.87 -17.97 -3.76
C ALA A 216 -7.75 -17.80 -2.52
N TYR A 217 -7.58 -16.67 -1.84
CA TYR A 217 -8.36 -16.28 -0.68
C TYR A 217 -9.09 -14.98 -0.99
N PRO A 218 -10.42 -14.93 -0.81
CA PRO A 218 -11.14 -13.68 -0.92
C PRO A 218 -10.65 -12.72 0.17
N SER A 219 -10.51 -11.44 -0.18
CA SER A 219 -10.17 -10.40 0.78
C SER A 219 -11.20 -9.30 0.74
N MET A 220 -11.46 -8.71 1.91
CA MET A 220 -12.26 -7.49 2.04
C MET A 220 -11.52 -6.46 2.88
N LEU A 221 -11.85 -5.18 2.69
CA LEU A 221 -11.39 -4.14 3.59
C LEU A 221 -11.96 -4.38 4.99
N LEU A 222 -11.10 -4.29 5.99
CA LEU A 222 -11.55 -4.41 7.37
C LEU A 222 -12.58 -3.31 7.68
N HIS A 223 -13.73 -3.69 8.21
CA HIS A 223 -14.87 -2.80 8.52
C HIS A 223 -15.43 -1.99 7.33
N GLY A 224 -15.20 -2.42 6.09
CA GLY A 224 -15.74 -1.75 4.91
C GLY A 224 -14.96 -0.51 4.45
N GLY A 225 -13.76 -0.28 4.99
CA GLY A 225 -12.85 0.78 4.55
C GLY A 225 -12.79 1.96 5.52
N PHE A 226 -12.87 3.18 4.99
CA PHE A 226 -12.69 4.41 5.74
C PHE A 226 -13.99 5.23 5.86
N GLU A 227 -14.00 6.13 6.85
CA GLU A 227 -15.09 7.07 7.10
C GLU A 227 -15.18 8.14 6.00
N ASP A 228 -16.40 8.60 5.70
CA ASP A 228 -16.57 9.64 4.69
C ASP A 228 -15.90 10.96 5.09
N PHE A 229 -15.21 11.61 4.15
CA PHE A 229 -14.62 12.93 4.35
C PHE A 229 -15.61 14.06 4.09
N MET A 230 -16.73 13.79 3.44
CA MET A 230 -17.78 14.78 3.23
C MET A 230 -18.59 15.02 4.51
N PRO A 231 -19.10 16.24 4.72
CA PRO A 231 -19.98 16.52 5.85
C PRO A 231 -21.21 15.61 5.85
N SER A 232 -21.54 15.08 7.02
CA SER A 232 -22.77 14.31 7.20
C SER A 232 -23.99 15.13 6.78
N VAL A 233 -24.90 14.46 6.08
CA VAL A 233 -26.16 15.06 5.66
C VAL A 233 -26.98 15.43 6.90
N SER A 234 -27.55 16.64 6.90
CA SER A 234 -28.47 17.02 7.97
C SER A 234 -29.70 16.10 7.96
N PHE A 235 -30.31 15.86 9.12
CA PHE A 235 -31.51 15.03 9.20
C PHE A 235 -32.65 15.56 8.29
N ALA A 236 -32.80 16.89 8.18
CA ALA A 236 -33.77 17.50 7.30
C ALA A 236 -33.52 17.16 5.81
N SER A 237 -32.27 17.22 5.37
CA SER A 237 -31.87 16.83 4.01
C SER A 237 -31.95 15.32 3.77
N PHE A 238 -31.82 14.50 4.81
CA PHE A 238 -32.03 13.05 4.72
C PHE A 238 -33.50 12.73 4.47
N THR A 239 -34.44 13.38 5.17
CA THR A 239 -35.87 13.13 5.01
C THR A 239 -36.44 13.54 3.64
N SER A 240 -35.76 14.44 2.92
CA SER A 240 -36.19 14.92 1.61
C SER A 240 -35.55 14.19 0.42
N VAL A 241 -34.52 13.37 0.65
CA VAL A 241 -33.75 12.70 -0.40
C VAL A 241 -34.05 11.20 -0.39
N THR A 242 -34.67 10.71 -1.46
CA THR A 242 -34.97 9.27 -1.69
C THR A 242 -33.79 8.48 -2.28
N THR A 243 -32.63 9.10 -2.52
CA THR A 243 -31.51 8.41 -3.17
C THR A 243 -30.57 7.74 -2.16
N ASP A 244 -30.32 6.46 -2.43
CA ASP A 244 -29.31 5.64 -1.79
C ASP A 244 -27.92 6.24 -2.10
N ARG A 245 -27.29 6.85 -1.09
CA ARG A 245 -25.93 7.42 -1.20
C ARG A 245 -24.83 6.35 -1.13
N SER A 246 -25.16 5.06 -1.11
CA SER A 246 -24.15 4.02 -1.03
C SER A 246 -23.30 4.01 -2.31
N TRP A 247 -21.99 4.21 -2.15
CA TRP A 247 -21.00 3.95 -3.21
C TRP A 247 -20.12 2.79 -2.81
N ASP A 248 -19.51 2.15 -3.80
CA ASP A 248 -18.62 1.03 -3.56
C ASP A 248 -17.28 1.51 -2.97
N LYS A 249 -17.08 1.30 -1.66
CA LYS A 249 -15.82 1.58 -0.96
C LYS A 249 -14.77 0.48 -1.13
N LYS A 250 -15.07 -0.63 -1.83
CA LYS A 250 -14.13 -1.77 -1.98
C LYS A 250 -12.89 -1.43 -2.81
N SER A 251 -12.94 -0.37 -3.61
CA SER A 251 -11.85 0.10 -4.43
C SER A 251 -11.57 1.60 -4.20
N ILE A 252 -10.28 1.96 -4.23
CA ILE A 252 -9.88 3.37 -4.24
C ILE A 252 -10.35 4.03 -5.54
N LEU A 253 -10.34 3.35 -6.69
CA LEU A 253 -10.87 3.89 -7.95
C LEU A 253 -12.32 4.37 -7.75
N SER A 254 -13.20 3.52 -7.24
CA SER A 254 -14.60 3.86 -6.98
C SER A 254 -14.75 5.03 -5.99
N SER A 255 -13.91 5.05 -4.95
CA SER A 255 -13.89 6.14 -3.98
C SER A 255 -13.42 7.46 -4.59
N LEU A 256 -12.39 7.43 -5.46
CA LEU A 256 -11.89 8.61 -6.15
C LEU A 256 -12.91 9.14 -7.16
N ILE A 257 -13.61 8.27 -7.88
CA ILE A 257 -14.73 8.69 -8.75
C ILE A 257 -15.77 9.44 -7.91
N HIS A 258 -16.18 8.87 -6.78
CA HIS A 258 -17.13 9.52 -5.87
C HIS A 258 -16.66 10.90 -5.41
N TYR A 259 -15.40 11.02 -5.00
CA TYR A 259 -14.87 12.28 -4.47
C TYR A 259 -14.55 13.32 -5.54
N PHE A 260 -14.05 12.95 -6.72
CA PHE A 260 -13.77 13.92 -7.78
C PHE A 260 -15.03 14.49 -8.45
N CYS A 261 -16.19 13.83 -8.27
CA CYS A 261 -17.49 14.44 -8.54
C CYS A 261 -17.79 15.64 -7.60
N ASN A 262 -17.22 15.65 -6.39
CA ASN A 262 -17.33 16.71 -5.40
C ASN A 262 -15.96 17.42 -5.27
N GLN A 263 -15.67 18.34 -6.18
CA GLN A 263 -14.36 19.00 -6.36
C GLN A 263 -13.55 19.20 -5.06
N PRO A 264 -12.26 18.81 -5.02
CA PRO A 264 -11.43 18.99 -3.83
C PRO A 264 -11.23 20.46 -3.46
N PRO A 265 -10.86 20.77 -2.20
CA PRO A 265 -10.52 22.13 -1.78
C PRO A 265 -9.39 22.71 -2.64
N GLY A 266 -9.59 23.93 -3.15
CA GLY A 266 -8.61 24.63 -4.00
C GLY A 266 -8.43 24.03 -5.40
N PHE A 267 -9.24 23.04 -5.80
CA PHE A 267 -9.11 22.40 -7.11
C PHE A 267 -9.67 23.26 -8.23
N ILE A 268 -8.80 23.59 -9.19
CA ILE A 268 -9.17 24.32 -10.41
C ILE A 268 -8.96 23.37 -11.60
N ALA A 269 -10.04 22.98 -12.27
CA ALA A 269 -9.97 21.96 -13.34
C ALA A 269 -9.07 22.35 -14.52
N SER A 270 -8.94 23.64 -14.82
CA SER A 270 -8.09 24.14 -15.91
C SER A 270 -6.59 24.08 -15.60
N GLU A 271 -6.23 24.16 -14.32
CA GLU A 271 -4.84 24.16 -13.86
C GLU A 271 -4.77 23.59 -12.42
N PRO A 272 -4.94 22.27 -12.27
CA PRO A 272 -4.96 21.67 -10.95
C PRO A 272 -3.55 21.63 -10.37
N SER A 273 -3.39 22.15 -9.15
CA SER A 273 -2.15 21.93 -8.39
C SER A 273 -2.00 20.46 -8.01
N ILE A 274 -0.76 19.99 -7.82
CA ILE A 274 -0.52 18.60 -7.42
C ILE A 274 -1.12 18.28 -6.05
N LEU A 275 -1.16 19.26 -5.14
CA LEU A 275 -1.79 19.07 -3.84
C LEU A 275 -3.32 19.05 -4.00
N SER A 276 -3.95 20.02 -4.65
CA SER A 276 -5.42 20.00 -4.83
C SER A 276 -5.90 18.71 -5.50
N PHE A 277 -5.17 18.21 -6.50
CA PHE A 277 -5.45 16.92 -7.12
C PHE A 277 -5.15 15.73 -6.20
N GLY A 278 -4.09 15.81 -5.39
CA GLY A 278 -3.69 14.79 -4.43
C GLY A 278 -4.55 14.73 -3.15
N TYR A 279 -5.44 15.69 -2.92
CA TYR A 279 -6.17 15.83 -1.65
C TYR A 279 -6.92 14.56 -1.23
N TYR A 280 -7.84 14.06 -2.05
CA TYR A 280 -8.61 12.86 -1.71
C TYR A 280 -7.76 11.59 -1.62
N PRO A 281 -6.85 11.30 -2.58
CA PRO A 281 -5.90 10.20 -2.42
C PRO A 281 -5.13 10.24 -1.09
N ILE A 282 -4.61 11.41 -0.70
CA ILE A 282 -3.88 11.59 0.56
C ILE A 282 -4.80 11.29 1.75
N ARG A 283 -6.03 11.82 1.76
CA ARG A 283 -7.00 11.62 2.83
C ARG A 283 -7.41 10.15 2.99
N ILE A 284 -7.67 9.45 1.88
CA ILE A 284 -7.95 8.01 1.87
C ILE A 284 -6.78 7.24 2.50
N VAL A 285 -5.55 7.53 2.07
CA VAL A 285 -4.35 6.87 2.55
C VAL A 285 -4.09 7.15 4.03
N LEU A 286 -4.35 8.38 4.51
CA LEU A 286 -4.25 8.71 5.92
C LEU A 286 -5.28 7.97 6.77
N ALA A 287 -6.50 7.77 6.28
CA ALA A 287 -7.49 6.97 6.98
C ALA A 287 -7.07 5.50 7.12
N GLU A 288 -6.46 4.92 6.08
CA GLU A 288 -5.85 3.59 6.14
C GLU A 288 -4.70 3.53 7.15
N TRP A 289 -3.90 4.60 7.25
CA TRP A 289 -2.86 4.69 8.26
C TRP A 289 -3.42 4.75 9.69
N ILE A 290 -4.53 5.44 9.92
CA ILE A 290 -5.22 5.45 11.22
C ILE A 290 -5.70 4.04 11.58
N LEU A 291 -6.33 3.33 10.63
CA LEU A 291 -6.74 1.94 10.87
C LEU A 291 -5.53 1.04 11.18
N TYR A 292 -4.42 1.24 10.46
CA TYR A 292 -3.17 0.53 10.71
C TYR A 292 -2.59 0.80 12.12
N THR A 293 -2.64 2.05 12.63
CA THR A 293 -2.14 2.35 13.98
C THR A 293 -3.03 1.74 15.07
N HIS A 294 -4.35 1.73 14.89
CA HIS A 294 -5.27 1.03 15.79
C HIS A 294 -5.03 -0.48 15.80
N LEU A 295 -4.79 -1.06 14.61
CA LEU A 295 -4.44 -2.48 14.51
C LEU A 295 -3.12 -2.77 15.23
N MET A 296 -2.10 -1.94 15.02
CA MET A 296 -0.81 -2.06 15.71
C MET A 296 -0.99 -2.00 17.23
N SER A 297 -1.81 -1.07 17.73
CA SER A 297 -2.17 -0.96 19.15
C SER A 297 -2.79 -2.27 19.70
N ARG A 298 -3.70 -2.89 18.94
CA ARG A 298 -4.32 -4.16 19.31
C ARG A 298 -3.30 -5.29 19.43
N TYR A 299 -2.40 -5.43 18.45
CA TYR A 299 -1.35 -6.45 18.50
C TYR A 299 -0.34 -6.18 19.62
N PHE A 300 -0.02 -4.92 19.86
CA PHE A 300 0.84 -4.54 20.97
C PHE A 300 0.27 -5.01 22.31
N LYS A 301 -1.00 -4.70 22.60
CA LYS A 301 -1.70 -5.18 23.80
C LYS A 301 -1.75 -6.70 23.90
N TYR A 302 -1.91 -7.39 22.76
CA TYR A 302 -1.87 -8.86 22.72
C TYR A 302 -0.51 -9.40 23.19
N TYR A 303 0.60 -8.82 22.72
CA TYR A 303 1.93 -9.25 23.15
C TYR A 303 2.25 -8.83 24.58
N GLU A 304 1.80 -7.66 25.06
CA GLU A 304 1.90 -7.30 26.48
C GLU A 304 1.25 -8.36 27.38
N ASN A 305 0.02 -8.73 27.06
CA ASN A 305 -0.70 -9.77 27.82
C ASN A 305 -0.02 -11.14 27.75
N THR A 306 0.60 -11.46 26.61
CA THR A 306 1.36 -12.71 26.42
C THR A 306 2.60 -12.72 27.30
N LEU A 307 3.26 -11.57 27.47
CA LEU A 307 4.44 -11.44 28.33
C LEU A 307 4.12 -11.50 29.83
N TYR A 308 2.87 -11.24 30.25
CA TYR A 308 2.46 -11.43 31.64
C TYR A 308 2.22 -12.90 32.01
N ASP A 309 1.90 -13.77 31.04
CA ASP A 309 1.63 -15.21 31.23
C ASP A 309 2.77 -16.06 30.62
N ILE A 310 3.96 -15.86 31.18
CA ILE A 310 5.26 -16.30 30.65
C ILE A 310 5.34 -17.82 30.45
N GLU A 311 4.81 -18.61 31.38
CA GLU A 311 5.04 -20.06 31.41
C GLU A 311 4.19 -20.81 30.37
N ASN A 312 3.09 -20.22 29.87
CA ASN A 312 2.15 -20.91 28.98
C ASN A 312 1.96 -20.27 27.60
N ARG A 313 2.37 -19.02 27.38
CA ARG A 313 1.95 -18.26 26.18
C ARG A 313 3.04 -17.67 25.31
N LEU A 314 4.27 -17.51 25.81
CA LEU A 314 5.34 -16.88 25.03
C LEU A 314 6.04 -17.92 24.14
N HIS A 315 6.00 -17.70 22.82
CA HIS A 315 6.65 -18.56 21.83
C HIS A 315 7.69 -17.80 21.01
N ASP A 316 8.67 -18.50 20.43
CA ASP A 316 9.68 -17.92 19.53
C ASP A 316 9.05 -17.15 18.35
N SER A 317 7.88 -17.62 17.88
CA SER A 317 7.10 -16.95 16.85
C SER A 317 6.70 -15.53 17.24
N ASP A 318 6.46 -15.27 18.52
CA ASP A 318 6.03 -13.96 19.02
C ASP A 318 7.19 -12.96 18.95
N ILE A 319 8.42 -13.39 19.28
CA ILE A 319 9.62 -12.56 19.10
C ILE A 319 9.81 -12.21 17.63
N ILE A 320 9.64 -13.19 16.74
CA ILE A 320 9.74 -12.97 15.29
C ILE A 320 8.70 -11.93 14.84
N ASP A 321 7.48 -11.99 15.36
CA ASP A 321 6.41 -11.06 15.02
C ASP A 321 6.59 -9.66 15.61
N LEU A 322 7.10 -9.54 16.84
CA LEU A 322 7.50 -8.26 17.42
C LEU A 322 8.60 -7.59 16.58
N GLN A 323 9.61 -8.35 16.16
CA GLN A 323 10.66 -7.87 15.27
C GLN A 323 10.12 -7.44 13.90
N ARG A 324 9.14 -8.17 13.36
CA ARG A 324 8.44 -7.79 12.12
C ARG A 324 7.68 -6.47 12.29
N TRP A 325 6.97 -6.29 13.42
CA TRP A 325 6.27 -5.04 13.74
C TRP A 325 7.23 -3.86 13.88
N ARG A 326 8.39 -4.04 14.53
CA ARG A 326 9.42 -3.00 14.64
C ARG A 326 9.89 -2.53 13.26
N ARG A 327 10.35 -3.46 12.41
CA ARG A 327 10.80 -3.14 11.05
C ARG A 327 9.71 -2.48 10.21
N ARG A 328 8.46 -2.93 10.36
CA ARG A 328 7.31 -2.35 9.66
C ARG A 328 7.02 -0.93 10.12
N SER A 329 7.08 -0.66 11.43
CA SER A 329 6.85 0.68 11.99
C SER A 329 7.86 1.68 11.45
N MET A 330 9.16 1.34 11.43
CA MET A 330 10.21 2.18 10.85
C MET A 330 9.95 2.51 9.38
N GLN A 331 9.55 1.52 8.57
CA GLN A 331 9.22 1.73 7.16
C GLN A 331 7.98 2.62 6.99
N SER A 332 6.98 2.47 7.86
CA SER A 332 5.77 3.30 7.83
C SER A 332 6.06 4.75 8.19
N GLN A 333 6.91 5.01 9.20
CA GLN A 333 7.35 6.36 9.56
C GLN A 333 8.06 7.04 8.38
N HIS A 334 9.00 6.35 7.73
CA HIS A 334 9.71 6.90 6.57
C HIS A 334 8.74 7.34 5.44
N LYS A 335 7.72 6.53 5.13
CA LYS A 335 6.71 6.87 4.11
C LYS A 335 5.90 8.11 4.46
N LEU A 336 5.53 8.28 5.73
CA LEU A 336 4.79 9.46 6.19
C LEU A 336 5.67 10.71 6.27
N ILE A 337 6.96 10.56 6.59
CA ILE A 337 7.94 11.66 6.50
C ILE A 337 8.05 12.13 5.05
N LEU A 338 8.22 11.22 4.09
CA LEU A 338 8.24 11.56 2.66
C LEU A 338 6.97 12.32 2.22
N LEU A 339 5.79 11.90 2.71
CA LEU A 339 4.54 12.58 2.44
C LEU A 339 4.48 13.97 3.07
N SER A 340 4.95 14.14 4.32
CA SER A 340 5.03 15.45 4.97
C SER A 340 5.94 16.40 4.19
N GLU A 341 7.15 15.96 3.86
CA GLU A 341 8.13 16.73 3.08
C GLU A 341 7.58 17.13 1.71
N PHE A 342 6.84 16.22 1.06
CA PHE A 342 6.18 16.50 -0.19
C PHE A 342 5.13 17.62 -0.05
N VAL A 343 4.25 17.52 0.95
CA VAL A 343 3.22 18.54 1.19
C VAL A 343 3.87 19.87 1.56
N ASP A 344 4.87 19.87 2.44
CA ASP A 344 5.61 21.07 2.85
C ASP A 344 6.31 21.76 1.67
N TYR A 345 6.84 20.99 0.70
CA TYR A 345 7.48 21.54 -0.50
C TYR A 345 6.49 22.26 -1.44
N TRP A 346 5.29 21.71 -1.62
CA TRP A 346 4.28 22.26 -2.54
C TRP A 346 3.35 23.29 -1.88
N LEU A 347 3.21 23.27 -0.55
CA LEU A 347 2.35 24.18 0.21
C LEU A 347 2.54 25.68 -0.10
N PRO A 348 3.77 26.21 -0.33
CA PRO A 348 3.94 27.62 -0.67
C PRO A 348 3.27 28.03 -1.98
N GLN A 349 3.00 27.07 -2.88
CA GLN A 349 2.40 27.30 -4.20
C GLN A 349 0.87 27.28 -4.17
N GLU A 350 0.26 26.84 -3.06
CA GLU A 350 -1.19 26.77 -2.91
C GLU A 350 -1.78 28.13 -2.50
N ALA A 351 -2.90 28.49 -3.14
CA ALA A 351 -3.65 29.69 -2.79
C ALA A 351 -4.35 29.54 -1.42
N ASP A 352 -4.97 28.39 -1.16
CA ASP A 352 -5.56 28.06 0.14
C ASP A 352 -4.70 27.05 0.90
N LYS A 353 -4.09 27.51 1.99
CA LYS A 353 -3.19 26.72 2.83
C LYS A 353 -3.91 25.99 3.96
N GLN A 354 -5.15 26.37 4.29
CA GLN A 354 -5.85 25.83 5.47
C GLN A 354 -6.09 24.31 5.38
N PRO A 355 -6.60 23.74 4.26
CA PRO A 355 -6.81 22.30 4.14
C PRO A 355 -5.51 21.50 4.32
N TRP A 356 -4.40 22.06 3.86
CA TRP A 356 -3.07 21.43 3.93
C TRP A 356 -2.44 21.53 5.30
N ASN A 357 -2.62 22.65 6.01
CA ASN A 357 -2.22 22.76 7.41
C ASN A 357 -2.91 21.72 8.29
N LEU A 358 -4.20 21.46 8.06
CA LEU A 358 -4.95 20.40 8.74
C LEU A 358 -4.43 19.02 8.34
N THR A 359 -4.19 18.78 7.05
CA THR A 359 -3.64 17.51 6.56
C THR A 359 -2.25 17.21 7.14
N LEU A 360 -1.38 18.22 7.25
CA LEU A 360 -0.07 18.10 7.91
C LEU A 360 -0.21 17.80 9.41
N LYS A 361 -1.21 18.38 10.08
CA LYS A 361 -1.51 18.05 11.48
C LYS A 361 -1.93 16.58 11.62
N ASP A 362 -2.73 16.06 10.70
CA ASP A 362 -3.13 14.65 10.67
C ASP A 362 -1.94 13.72 10.40
N ILE A 363 -1.07 14.07 9.44
CA ILE A 363 0.18 13.33 9.17
C ILE A 363 1.04 13.26 10.44
N LYS A 364 1.25 14.41 11.11
CA LYS A 364 2.01 14.49 12.36
C LYS A 364 1.36 13.68 13.49
N HIS A 365 0.04 13.67 13.57
CA HIS A 365 -0.69 12.87 14.55
C HIS A 365 -0.39 11.38 14.34
N VAL A 366 -0.54 10.86 13.12
CA VAL A 366 -0.24 9.46 12.78
C VAL A 366 1.23 9.12 13.04
N LEU A 367 2.16 9.99 12.64
CA LEU A 367 3.59 9.83 12.90
C LEU A 367 3.87 9.68 14.41
N SER A 368 3.29 10.54 15.24
CA SER A 368 3.49 10.50 16.69
C SER A 368 3.01 9.18 17.31
N GLN A 369 1.90 8.63 16.80
CA GLN A 369 1.39 7.33 17.24
C GLN A 369 2.35 6.19 16.86
N LEU A 370 2.85 6.20 15.62
CA LEU A 370 3.82 5.20 15.16
C LEU A 370 5.14 5.26 15.91
N GLU A 371 5.62 6.46 16.23
CA GLU A 371 6.81 6.66 17.06
C GLU A 371 6.62 6.11 18.46
N HIS A 372 5.47 6.40 19.08
CA HIS A 372 5.12 5.87 20.40
C HIS A 372 5.13 4.33 20.42
N TYR A 373 4.46 3.69 19.45
CA TYR A 373 4.46 2.23 19.35
C TYR A 373 5.84 1.66 19.00
N ASN A 374 6.63 2.34 18.17
CA ASN A 374 7.99 1.89 17.86
C ASN A 374 8.90 1.88 19.10
N ARG A 375 8.89 2.95 19.89
CA ARG A 375 9.65 3.01 21.16
C ARG A 375 9.22 1.90 22.12
N SER A 376 7.92 1.65 22.19
CA SER A 376 7.37 0.59 23.04
C SER A 376 7.83 -0.81 22.60
N LEU A 377 7.87 -1.07 21.27
CA LEU A 377 8.42 -2.31 20.72
C LEU A 377 9.93 -2.46 21.02
N GLU A 378 10.69 -1.37 20.98
CA GLU A 378 12.13 -1.39 21.31
C GLU A 378 12.41 -1.75 22.76
N HIS A 379 11.50 -1.43 23.69
CA HIS A 379 11.60 -1.89 25.07
C HIS A 379 11.11 -3.33 25.26
N MET A 380 10.04 -3.72 24.56
CA MET A 380 9.42 -5.04 24.71
C MET A 380 10.27 -6.19 24.16
N ILE A 381 10.91 -5.98 23.00
CA ILE A 381 11.68 -7.02 22.31
C ILE A 381 12.81 -7.60 23.17
N PRO A 382 13.68 -6.80 23.82
CA PRO A 382 14.72 -7.32 24.70
C PRO A 382 14.16 -8.11 25.90
N VAL A 383 13.06 -7.63 26.49
CA VAL A 383 12.38 -8.31 27.60
C VAL A 383 11.87 -9.67 27.15
N ALA A 384 11.12 -9.72 26.05
CA ALA A 384 10.61 -10.97 25.47
C ALA A 384 11.74 -11.96 25.15
N THR A 385 12.83 -11.47 24.56
CA THR A 385 14.01 -12.28 24.22
C THR A 385 14.67 -12.87 25.47
N SER A 386 14.81 -12.07 26.52
CA SER A 386 15.43 -12.51 27.79
C SER A 386 14.57 -13.57 28.48
N ILE A 387 13.25 -13.40 28.44
CA ILE A 387 12.30 -14.38 29.00
C ILE A 387 12.38 -15.71 28.25
N VAL A 388 12.38 -15.71 26.92
CA VAL A 388 12.54 -16.94 26.12
C VAL A 388 13.85 -17.65 26.44
N GLN A 389 14.97 -16.92 26.51
CA GLN A 389 16.26 -17.51 26.89
C GLN A 389 16.23 -18.15 28.28
N LEU A 390 15.55 -17.54 29.26
CA LEU A 390 15.37 -18.12 30.58
C LEU A 390 14.53 -19.40 30.54
N LEU A 391 13.45 -19.43 29.76
CA LEU A 391 12.62 -20.62 29.58
C LEU A 391 13.40 -21.77 28.91
N ASP A 392 14.17 -21.48 27.87
CA ASP A 392 15.04 -22.44 27.20
C ASP A 392 16.11 -23.00 28.16
N SER A 393 16.69 -22.13 29.00
CA SER A 393 17.66 -22.56 30.01
C SER A 393 17.06 -23.53 31.02
N ARG A 394 15.83 -23.24 31.51
CA ARG A 394 15.09 -24.13 32.43
C ARG A 394 14.75 -25.45 31.76
N ARG A 395 14.29 -25.42 30.52
CA ARG A 395 13.95 -26.61 29.74
C ARG A 395 15.17 -27.50 29.53
N SER A 396 16.31 -26.92 29.17
CA SER A 396 17.58 -27.62 29.02
C SER A 396 18.03 -28.32 30.32
N ILE A 397 17.87 -27.66 31.48
CA ILE A 397 18.16 -28.25 32.80
C ILE A 397 17.24 -29.44 33.09
N LEU A 398 15.94 -29.31 32.80
CA LEU A 398 14.96 -30.38 32.97
C LEU A 398 15.27 -31.57 32.04
N ASP A 399 15.59 -31.31 30.78
CA ASP A 399 15.95 -32.33 29.80
C ASP A 399 17.25 -33.04 30.21
N ALA A 400 18.26 -32.32 30.68
CA ALA A 400 19.48 -32.91 31.23
C ALA A 400 19.20 -33.80 32.45
N THR A 401 18.28 -33.38 33.32
CA THR A 401 17.85 -34.19 34.48
C THR A 401 17.11 -35.45 34.04
N ASN A 402 16.23 -35.35 33.04
CA ASN A 402 15.49 -36.48 32.48
C ASN A 402 16.43 -37.48 31.77
N VAL A 403 17.39 -36.99 30.98
CA VAL A 403 18.42 -37.82 30.33
C VAL A 403 19.29 -38.52 31.38
N SER A 404 19.67 -37.84 32.46
CA SER A 404 20.42 -38.44 33.57
C SER A 404 19.63 -39.59 34.23
N ARG A 405 18.34 -39.37 34.51
CA ARG A 405 17.44 -40.42 35.05
C ARG A 405 17.30 -41.59 34.09
N LEU A 406 17.09 -41.33 32.80
CA LEU A 406 16.99 -42.38 31.78
C LEU A 406 18.29 -43.18 31.68
N THR A 407 19.43 -42.51 31.71
CA THR A 407 20.76 -43.14 31.68
C THR A 407 20.98 -44.00 32.91
N PHE A 408 20.57 -43.54 34.10
CA PHE A 408 20.63 -44.34 35.32
C PHE A 408 19.76 -45.61 35.21
N ILE A 409 18.53 -45.49 34.72
CA ILE A 409 17.64 -46.64 34.48
C ILE A 409 18.31 -47.60 33.47
N ALA A 410 18.82 -47.09 32.36
CA ALA A 410 19.51 -47.91 31.36
C ALA A 410 20.71 -48.65 31.96
N LEU A 411 21.55 -47.99 32.76
CA LEU A 411 22.70 -48.61 33.42
C LEU A 411 22.31 -49.74 34.38
N VAL A 412 21.16 -49.61 35.08
CA VAL A 412 20.67 -50.64 35.99
C VAL A 412 20.09 -51.84 35.23
N PHE A 413 19.32 -51.59 34.17
CA PHE A 413 18.51 -52.64 33.53
C PHE A 413 19.15 -53.28 32.28
N VAL A 414 20.06 -52.61 31.58
CA VAL A 414 20.77 -53.19 30.41
C VAL A 414 21.63 -54.41 30.77
N PRO A 415 22.31 -54.48 31.92
CA PRO A 415 23.04 -55.70 32.33
C PRO A 415 22.13 -56.86 32.78
N LEU A 416 20.83 -56.59 33.00
CA LEU A 416 19.85 -57.56 33.50
C LEU A 416 18.95 -58.14 32.39
N SER A 417 19.09 -57.63 31.16
CA SER A 417 18.45 -58.12 29.92
C SER A 417 19.43 -58.92 29.09
#